data_AF-A0A7W3ZPS2-F1
#
_entry.id   AF-A0A7W3ZPS2-F1
#
_cell.length_a   1.000
_cell.length_b   1.000
_cell.length_c   1.000
_cell.angle_alpha   90.00
_cell.angle_beta   90.00
_cell.angle_gamma   90.00
#
_symmetry.space_group_name_H-M   'P 1'
#
loop_
_entity.id
_entity.type
_entity.pdbx_description
1 polymer ?
#
loop_
_entity_poly.entity_id
_entity_poly.type
_entity_poly.pdbx_seq_one_letter_code
_entity_poly.pdbx_strand_id
1 'polypeptide(L)'
;MHHWHAYGYTGHEIPPDSQARDDDRPVMPRELDAWFRKPKTMLAGTYHHADEAYAWLAKELCGHTPAPGGLPVAQHLEHAHRVLQLGQDAYIGYYEPGRIVVRTLLTCPRGRERCPDPRSA
;
A
#
# COMPACT_ATOMS: atom_id res chain seq x y z
N MET A 1 9.54 -17.55 1.58
CA MET A 1 8.70 -17.36 0.37
C MET A 1 8.42 -15.88 0.23
N HIS A 2 8.61 -15.32 -0.96
CA HIS A 2 8.22 -13.92 -1.22
C HIS A 2 6.69 -13.80 -1.12
N HIS A 3 6.21 -12.74 -0.48
CA HIS A 3 4.80 -12.40 -0.35
C HIS A 3 4.65 -10.89 -0.24
N TRP A 4 3.42 -10.38 -0.28
CA TRP A 4 3.12 -8.96 -0.18
C TRP A 4 2.24 -8.66 1.01
N HIS A 5 2.54 -7.58 1.72
CA HIS A 5 1.65 -7.01 2.72
C HIS A 5 0.93 -5.81 2.12
N ALA A 6 -0.39 -5.84 2.20
CA ALA A 6 -1.25 -4.75 1.76
C ALA A 6 -1.46 -3.75 2.89
N TYR A 7 -1.30 -2.47 2.56
CA TYR A 7 -1.62 -1.37 3.45
C TYR A 7 -2.47 -0.32 2.74
N GLY A 8 -3.29 0.38 3.53
CA GLY A 8 -4.12 1.47 3.05
C GLY A 8 -4.05 2.70 3.94
N TYR A 9 -4.12 3.87 3.33
CA TYR A 9 -4.37 5.13 4.02
C TYR A 9 -5.32 5.97 3.19
N THR A 10 -6.35 6.51 3.83
CA THR A 10 -7.22 7.54 3.24
C THR A 10 -7.31 8.67 4.25
N GLY A 11 -6.94 9.88 3.83
CA GLY A 11 -6.91 11.06 4.70
C GLY A 11 -7.30 12.33 3.95
N HIS A 12 -7.41 13.44 4.67
CA HIS A 12 -7.70 14.76 4.06
C HIS A 12 -6.46 15.50 3.60
N GLU A 13 -5.31 15.15 4.18
CA GLU A 13 -4.03 15.76 3.87
C GLU A 13 -2.90 14.75 4.05
N ILE A 14 -1.74 15.17 3.56
CA ILE A 14 -0.48 14.53 3.84
C ILE A 14 -0.17 14.64 5.33
N PRO A 15 0.07 13.53 6.07
CA PRO A 15 0.41 13.61 7.48
C PRO A 15 1.68 14.44 7.73
N PRO A 16 1.73 15.22 8.83
CA PRO A 16 2.97 15.85 9.27
C PRO A 16 4.06 14.82 9.54
N ASP A 17 5.32 15.19 9.29
CA ASP A 17 6.44 14.24 9.39
C ASP A 17 6.62 13.63 10.78
N SER A 18 6.30 14.37 11.85
CA SER A 18 6.30 13.83 13.22
C SER A 18 5.29 12.70 13.40
N GLN A 19 4.09 12.82 12.79
CA GLN A 19 3.08 11.77 12.82
C GLN A 19 3.44 10.61 11.88
N ALA A 20 4.02 10.91 10.72
CA ALA A 20 4.44 9.90 9.76
C ALA A 20 5.56 8.99 10.33
N ARG A 21 6.45 9.53 11.17
CA ARG A 21 7.54 8.79 11.84
C ARG A 21 7.11 8.06 13.12
N ASP A 22 5.94 8.38 13.66
CA ASP A 22 5.39 7.71 14.84
C ASP A 22 4.82 6.34 14.45
N ASP A 23 5.46 5.26 14.90
CA ASP A 23 5.11 3.89 14.54
C ASP A 23 3.75 3.46 15.15
N ASP A 24 3.28 4.10 16.22
CA ASP A 24 1.97 3.81 16.84
C ASP A 24 0.80 4.53 16.14
N ARG A 25 1.10 5.45 15.22
CA ARG A 25 0.09 6.29 14.59
C ARG A 25 -0.38 5.71 13.25
N PRO A 26 -1.69 5.50 13.04
CA PRO A 26 -2.23 4.83 11.84
C PRO A 26 -2.33 5.81 10.65
N VAL A 27 -1.19 6.35 10.22
CA VAL A 27 -1.06 7.29 9.10
C VAL A 27 0.01 6.80 8.14
N MET A 28 -0.10 7.16 6.85
CA MET A 28 0.91 6.78 5.87
C MET A 28 2.30 7.34 6.24
N PRO A 29 3.36 6.50 6.28
CA PRO A 29 4.72 6.98 6.39
C PRO A 29 5.26 7.52 5.05
N ARG A 30 6.44 8.15 5.09
CA ARG A 30 7.16 8.62 3.90
C ARG A 30 7.93 7.52 3.19
N GLU A 31 8.53 6.63 3.98
CA GLU A 31 9.39 5.57 3.48
C GLU A 31 8.62 4.25 3.38
N LEU A 32 8.90 3.46 2.35
CA LEU A 32 8.20 2.19 2.12
C LEU A 32 8.45 1.19 3.26
N ASP A 33 9.67 1.14 3.79
CA ASP A 33 10.03 0.20 4.87
C ASP A 33 9.28 0.50 6.17
N ALA A 34 8.99 1.77 6.44
CA ALA A 34 8.30 2.19 7.65
C ALA A 34 6.83 1.69 7.71
N TRP A 35 6.23 1.28 6.59
CA TRP A 35 4.89 0.66 6.62
C TRP A 35 4.87 -0.64 7.43
N PHE A 36 5.98 -1.38 7.47
CA PHE A 36 6.12 -2.63 8.24
C PHE A 36 6.08 -2.42 9.75
N ARG A 37 6.35 -1.18 10.20
CA ARG A 37 6.35 -0.79 11.60
C ARG A 37 5.05 -0.14 12.06
N LYS A 38 4.18 0.23 11.11
CA LYS A 38 2.87 0.82 11.42
C LYS A 38 1.95 -0.16 12.14
N PRO A 39 0.90 0.35 12.83
CA PRO A 39 0.02 -0.50 13.60
C PRO A 39 -0.66 -1.53 12.70
N LYS A 40 -0.91 -2.74 13.25
CA LYS A 40 -1.59 -3.83 12.52
C LYS A 40 -2.95 -3.45 11.94
N THR A 41 -3.61 -2.41 12.47
CA THR A 41 -4.86 -1.88 11.92
C THR A 41 -4.72 -1.30 10.52
N MET A 42 -3.50 -0.96 10.08
CA MET A 42 -3.22 -0.54 8.70
C MET A 42 -2.92 -1.71 7.77
N LEU A 43 -2.61 -2.90 8.30
CA LEU A 43 -2.37 -4.11 7.52
C LEU A 43 -3.72 -4.67 7.03
N ALA A 44 -4.00 -4.46 5.75
CA ALA A 44 -5.25 -4.89 5.12
C ALA A 44 -5.23 -6.37 4.71
N GLY A 45 -4.04 -6.96 4.52
CA GLY A 45 -3.91 -8.36 4.16
C GLY A 45 -2.48 -8.78 3.84
N THR A 46 -2.30 -10.09 3.71
CA THR A 46 -1.06 -10.74 3.28
C THR A 46 -1.38 -11.65 2.10
N TYR A 47 -0.63 -11.49 1.00
CA TYR A 47 -0.89 -12.21 -0.26
C TYR A 47 0.35 -12.95 -0.72
N HIS A 48 0.17 -14.20 -1.14
CA HIS A 48 1.28 -15.07 -1.53
C HIS A 48 1.43 -15.20 -3.04
N HIS A 49 0.45 -14.72 -3.80
CA HIS A 49 0.45 -14.72 -5.26
C HIS A 49 0.19 -13.31 -5.80
N ALA A 50 0.89 -12.96 -6.88
CA ALA A 50 0.78 -11.64 -7.51
C ALA A 50 -0.66 -11.32 -7.94
N ASP A 51 -1.39 -12.31 -8.45
CA ASP A 51 -2.78 -12.14 -8.89
C ASP A 51 -3.73 -11.86 -7.71
N GLU A 52 -3.50 -12.47 -6.54
CA GLU A 52 -4.29 -12.20 -5.32
C GLU A 52 -4.04 -10.79 -4.81
N ALA A 53 -2.77 -10.39 -4.78
CA ALA A 53 -2.34 -9.04 -4.41
C ALA A 53 -2.97 -8.01 -5.36
N TYR A 54 -2.89 -8.24 -6.67
CA TYR A 54 -3.50 -7.39 -7.69
C TYR A 54 -5.02 -7.32 -7.54
N ALA A 55 -5.70 -8.46 -7.31
CA ALA A 55 -7.14 -8.49 -7.14
C ALA A 55 -7.60 -7.66 -5.94
N TRP A 56 -6.86 -7.67 -4.83
CA TRP A 56 -7.11 -6.78 -3.70
C TRP A 56 -6.97 -5.31 -4.12
N LEU A 57 -5.88 -4.95 -4.80
CA LEU A 57 -5.64 -3.58 -5.23
C LEU A 57 -6.71 -3.06 -6.19
N ALA A 58 -7.12 -3.88 -7.16
CA ALA A 58 -8.18 -3.57 -8.10
C ALA A 58 -9.53 -3.36 -7.41
N LYS A 59 -9.83 -4.19 -6.40
CA LYS A 59 -11.04 -4.03 -5.58
C LYS A 59 -11.01 -2.73 -4.78
N GLU A 60 -9.89 -2.45 -4.11
CA GLU A 60 -9.73 -1.24 -3.29
C GLU A 60 -9.80 0.04 -4.11
N LEU A 61 -9.41 0.00 -5.38
CA LEU A 61 -9.43 1.15 -6.28
C LEU A 61 -10.68 1.21 -7.15
N CYS A 62 -11.58 0.24 -7.04
CA CYS A 62 -12.83 0.24 -7.78
C CYS A 62 -13.73 1.40 -7.34
N GLY A 63 -14.22 2.19 -8.30
CA GLY A 63 -15.10 3.33 -8.03
C GLY A 63 -14.39 4.61 -7.59
N HIS A 64 -13.07 4.56 -7.39
CA HIS A 64 -12.29 5.76 -7.12
C HIS A 64 -12.15 6.64 -8.35
N THR A 65 -12.22 7.95 -8.16
CA THR A 65 -12.15 8.94 -9.24
C THR A 65 -11.04 9.94 -8.92
N PRO A 66 -9.83 9.73 -9.48
CA PRO A 66 -8.72 10.64 -9.32
C PRO A 66 -9.10 12.06 -9.72
N ALA A 67 -8.52 13.04 -9.02
CA ALA A 67 -8.71 14.46 -9.32
C ALA A 67 -8.27 14.77 -10.77
N PRO A 68 -8.87 15.81 -11.40
CA PRO A 68 -8.50 16.21 -12.76
C PRO A 68 -6.99 16.42 -12.91
N GLY A 69 -6.41 15.84 -13.97
CA GLY A 69 -4.97 15.87 -14.23
C GLY A 69 -4.16 14.73 -13.60
N GLY A 70 -4.77 13.90 -12.75
CA GLY A 70 -4.18 12.64 -12.29
C GLY A 70 -4.21 11.55 -13.37
N LEU A 71 -3.35 10.54 -13.22
CA LEU A 71 -3.41 9.34 -14.06
C LEU A 71 -4.71 8.57 -13.76
N PRO A 72 -5.38 7.99 -14.78
CA PRO A 72 -6.54 7.14 -14.56
C PRO A 72 -6.20 5.92 -13.70
N VAL A 73 -7.14 5.48 -12.86
CA VAL A 73 -6.99 4.27 -12.02
C VAL A 73 -6.57 3.05 -12.84
N ALA A 74 -7.14 2.88 -14.04
CA ALA A 74 -6.82 1.76 -14.92
C ALA A 74 -5.32 1.70 -15.28
N GLN A 75 -4.66 2.84 -15.48
CA GLN A 75 -3.22 2.88 -15.80
C GLN A 75 -2.37 2.56 -14.57
N HIS A 76 -2.79 3.04 -13.38
CA HIS A 76 -2.16 2.63 -12.13
C HIS A 76 -2.25 1.12 -11.90
N LEU A 77 -3.41 0.53 -12.17
CA LEU A 77 -3.64 -0.92 -12.04
C LEU A 77 -2.83 -1.72 -13.06
N GLU A 78 -2.74 -1.27 -14.31
CA GLU A 78 -1.91 -1.94 -15.33
C GLU A 78 -0.43 -1.96 -14.91
N HIS A 79 0.09 -0.83 -14.44
CA HIS A 79 1.46 -0.74 -13.94
C HIS A 79 1.67 -1.63 -12.71
N ALA A 80 0.76 -1.56 -11.73
CA ALA A 80 0.82 -2.37 -10.52
C ALA A 80 0.82 -3.87 -10.84
N HIS A 81 -0.04 -4.32 -11.77
CA HIS A 81 -0.07 -5.72 -12.17
C HIS A 81 1.29 -6.17 -12.71
N ARG A 82 1.91 -5.36 -13.58
CA ARG A 82 3.24 -5.66 -14.16
C ARG A 82 4.32 -5.80 -13.10
N VAL A 83 4.41 -4.87 -12.15
CA VAL A 83 5.47 -4.89 -11.11
C VAL A 83 5.25 -6.01 -10.10
N LEU A 84 3.99 -6.35 -9.77
CA LEU A 84 3.68 -7.49 -8.90
C LEU A 84 4.10 -8.82 -9.54
N GLN A 85 3.89 -9.00 -10.85
CA GLN A 85 4.37 -10.20 -11.57
C GLN A 85 5.91 -10.31 -11.55
N LEU A 86 6.62 -9.21 -11.39
CA LEU A 86 8.08 -9.17 -11.26
C LEU A 86 8.56 -9.35 -9.81
N GLY A 87 7.68 -9.61 -8.85
CA GLY A 87 8.07 -9.74 -7.46
C GLY A 87 8.38 -8.40 -6.77
N GLN A 88 7.88 -7.28 -7.30
CA GLN A 88 8.19 -5.92 -6.81
C GLN A 88 7.02 -5.31 -6.03
N ASP A 89 7.28 -4.17 -5.40
CA ASP A 89 6.25 -3.39 -4.72
C ASP A 89 5.30 -2.72 -5.69
N ALA A 90 4.03 -2.58 -5.29
CA ALA A 90 3.11 -1.65 -5.91
C ALA A 90 2.76 -0.55 -4.90
N TYR A 91 2.94 0.71 -5.30
CA TYR A 91 2.55 1.88 -4.50
C TYR A 91 1.70 2.80 -5.37
N ILE A 92 0.45 3.00 -4.98
CA ILE A 92 -0.47 3.91 -5.65
C ILE A 92 -0.92 4.96 -4.64
N GLY A 93 -0.60 6.21 -4.94
CA GLY A 93 -1.08 7.36 -4.20
C GLY A 93 -1.64 8.40 -5.17
N TYR A 94 -2.88 8.84 -4.94
CA TYR A 94 -3.50 9.90 -5.73
C TYR A 94 -4.45 10.73 -4.87
N TYR A 95 -4.82 11.88 -5.42
CA TYR A 95 -5.82 12.76 -4.82
C TYR A 95 -7.19 12.47 -5.40
N GLU A 96 -8.20 12.51 -4.54
CA GLU A 96 -9.60 12.71 -4.90
C GLU A 96 -10.01 14.09 -4.37
N PRO A 97 -11.14 14.68 -4.82
CA PRO A 97 -11.61 15.94 -4.25
C PRO A 97 -11.66 15.94 -2.71
N GLY A 98 -10.76 16.69 -2.08
CA GLY A 98 -10.65 16.83 -0.62
C GLY A 98 -10.03 15.65 0.14
N ARG A 99 -9.41 14.68 -0.56
CA ARG A 99 -8.81 13.49 0.06
C ARG A 99 -7.54 13.04 -0.64
N ILE A 100 -6.66 12.40 0.11
CA ILE A 100 -5.59 11.57 -0.41
C ILE A 100 -5.95 10.10 -0.18
N VAL A 101 -5.72 9.27 -1.19
CA VAL A 101 -5.86 7.82 -1.14
C VAL A 101 -4.50 7.20 -1.46
N VAL A 102 -4.05 6.32 -0.56
CA VAL A 102 -2.86 5.47 -0.77
C VAL A 102 -3.25 4.02 -0.57
N ARG A 103 -2.84 3.18 -1.52
CA ARG A 103 -2.91 1.71 -1.44
C ARG A 103 -1.56 1.17 -1.88
N THR A 104 -1.00 0.28 -1.07
CA THR A 104 0.31 -0.29 -1.35
C THR A 104 0.38 -1.77 -1.03
N LEU A 105 1.15 -2.49 -1.83
CA LEU A 105 1.52 -3.88 -1.67
C LEU A 105 3.03 -3.93 -1.60
N LEU A 106 3.57 -4.26 -0.43
CA LEU A 106 5.01 -4.23 -0.19
C LEU A 106 5.56 -5.63 -0.03
N THR A 107 6.65 -5.89 -0.75
CA THR A 107 7.33 -7.18 -0.79
C THR A 107 7.99 -7.52 0.55
N CYS A 108 7.84 -8.77 0.96
CA CYS A 108 8.42 -9.35 2.16
C CYS A 108 9.14 -10.66 1.79
N PRO A 109 10.38 -10.93 2.27
CA PRO A 109 11.12 -10.19 3.31
C PRO A 109 11.66 -8.83 2.86
N ARG A 110 11.81 -7.90 3.81
CA ARG A 110 12.18 -6.50 3.56
C ARG A 110 13.37 -6.05 4.39
N GLY A 111 14.59 -6.23 3.86
CA GLY A 111 15.81 -5.76 4.52
C GLY A 111 15.89 -6.21 5.99
N ARG A 112 15.86 -5.25 6.91
CA ARG A 112 15.90 -5.47 8.38
C ARG A 112 14.51 -5.48 9.04
N GLU A 113 13.46 -5.19 8.30
CA GLU A 113 12.11 -5.10 8.84
C GLU A 113 11.56 -6.48 9.20
N ARG A 114 10.79 -6.52 10.29
CA ARG A 114 10.11 -7.75 10.73
C ARG A 114 8.89 -8.00 9.85
N CYS A 115 8.63 -9.27 9.53
CA CYS A 115 7.38 -9.65 8.89
C CYS A 115 6.20 -9.28 9.82
N PRO A 116 5.23 -8.46 9.36
CA PRO A 116 4.06 -8.05 10.14
C PRO A 116 3.09 -9.20 10.44
N ASP A 117 3.09 -10.20 9.58
CA ASP A 117 2.21 -11.38 9.62
C ASP A 117 3.01 -12.65 9.29
N PRO A 118 3.91 -13.07 10.19
CA PRO A 118 4.66 -14.30 9.98
C PRO A 118 3.70 -15.48 10.05
N ARG A 119 3.79 -16.41 9.08
CA ARG A 119 3.11 -17.70 9.21
C ARG A 119 3.55 -18.33 10.54
N SER A 120 2.59 -18.66 11.40
CA SER A 120 2.88 -19.47 12.57
C SER A 120 3.41 -20.81 12.08
N ALA A 121 4.58 -21.21 12.59
CA ALA A 121 5.20 -22.49 12.28
C ALA A 121 4.33 -23.65 12.78
#